data_AF-X0LFM6-F1
#
_entry.id   AF-X0LFM6-F1
#
_cell.length_a   1.000
_cell.length_b   1.000
_cell.length_c   1.000
_cell.angle_alpha   90.00
_cell.angle_beta   90.00
_cell.angle_gamma   90.00
#
_symmetry.space_group_name_H-M   'P 1'
#
loop_
_entity.id
_entity.type
_entity.pdbx_description
1 polymer ?
#
loop_
_entity_poly.entity_id
_entity_poly.type
_entity_poly.pdbx_seq_one_letter_code
_entity_poly.pdbx_strand_id
1 'polypeptide(L)'
;MSTTATITQQAERIVPLNVEANKYPKPLQPSGALDKFTFEESTPVIGREYPKVNLVDDIINAPNADELIRDLAITISQRGVVFFRAQDNLTDEQHKQLVHRLGELTNKPKDSTLHIHPLLNSTNEFGVDDNEISVISSNVEFFQDRIKDRDDRKQGAASWHSDIQFEQYPADYTSLRLTKLPAGGGDTLWASGYELYDRYSDPYRKFFEGLTATFSGEGFLRARDARPDHYKVYEEPRGNPANIGDELKAIHPVVRTNPVTGWKSIFAIGNFPKRINELSERESREILESLYKRIEQNHDLQVRFRWRSPNDIAFWDNRSAFHSATNDYDGLGERTGHRAVGIGEKPYLDPNSLSRTEALKRA
;
A
#
# COMPACT_ATOMS: atom_id res chain seq x y z
N MET A 1 51.45 -16.38 46.46
CA MET A 1 51.03 -16.00 45.09
C MET A 1 49.75 -16.74 44.76
N SER A 2 48.62 -16.06 44.75
CA SER A 2 47.61 -16.12 43.67
C SER A 2 46.44 -15.24 44.10
N THR A 3 46.19 -14.23 43.29
CA THR A 3 45.32 -13.07 43.49
C THR A 3 43.85 -13.41 43.23
N THR A 4 42.99 -13.14 44.21
CA THR A 4 41.54 -13.12 44.04
C THR A 4 41.15 -11.80 43.36
N ALA A 5 40.73 -11.86 42.09
CA ALA A 5 40.25 -10.70 41.35
C ALA A 5 38.74 -10.52 41.59
N THR A 6 38.40 -9.44 42.29
CA THR A 6 37.03 -8.94 42.47
C THR A 6 36.54 -8.35 41.16
N ILE A 7 35.52 -8.93 40.54
CA ILE A 7 34.85 -8.35 39.36
C ILE A 7 33.76 -7.40 39.85
N THR A 8 34.03 -6.11 39.72
CA THR A 8 33.07 -5.04 40.00
C THR A 8 32.03 -5.01 38.88
N GLN A 9 30.77 -5.32 39.20
CA GLN A 9 29.64 -5.23 38.28
C GLN A 9 29.26 -3.74 38.11
N GLN A 10 29.67 -3.12 37.01
CA GLN A 10 29.09 -1.84 36.58
C GLN A 10 27.69 -2.12 36.03
N ALA A 11 26.68 -1.76 36.82
CA ALA A 11 25.32 -1.63 36.31
C ALA A 11 25.30 -0.48 35.28
N GLU A 12 25.14 -0.83 34.01
CA GLU A 12 24.87 0.13 32.95
C GLU A 12 23.58 0.87 33.29
N ARG A 13 23.71 2.18 33.59
CA ARG A 13 22.58 3.09 33.66
C ARG A 13 21.94 3.14 32.27
N ILE A 14 20.79 2.47 32.12
CA ILE A 14 19.86 2.76 31.03
C ILE A 14 19.43 4.22 31.24
N VAL A 15 20.01 5.13 30.46
CA VAL A 15 19.55 6.51 30.38
C VAL A 15 18.16 6.45 29.74
N PRO A 16 17.08 6.89 30.41
CA PRO A 16 15.79 7.02 29.76
C PRO A 16 15.96 8.06 28.66
N LEU A 17 15.74 7.66 27.41
CA LEU A 17 15.58 8.60 26.31
C LEU A 17 14.37 9.47 26.67
N ASN A 18 14.64 10.73 27.02
CA ASN A 18 13.62 11.73 27.20
C ASN A 18 13.08 12.05 25.80
N VAL A 19 12.13 11.26 25.32
CA VAL A 19 11.52 11.44 24.01
C VAL A 19 10.63 12.67 24.08
N GLU A 20 11.03 13.73 23.39
CA GLU A 20 10.23 14.95 23.24
C GLU A 20 8.80 14.60 22.83
N ALA A 21 7.84 15.03 23.65
CA ALA A 21 6.42 14.87 23.37
C ALA A 21 6.02 15.82 22.22
N ASN A 22 6.31 15.43 20.97
CA ASN A 22 5.65 15.91 19.73
C ASN A 22 6.27 15.37 18.41
N LYS A 23 7.11 14.33 18.41
CA LYS A 23 7.77 13.86 17.17
C LYS A 23 6.84 13.17 16.16
N TYR A 24 5.74 12.55 16.61
CA TYR A 24 4.89 11.69 15.76
C TYR A 24 3.43 12.19 15.72
N PRO A 25 2.72 12.03 14.57
CA PRO A 25 1.30 12.33 14.44
C PRO A 25 0.45 11.58 15.47
N LYS A 26 -0.62 12.24 15.95
CA LYS A 26 -1.64 11.58 16.78
C LYS A 26 -2.62 10.80 15.90
N PRO A 27 -3.06 9.59 16.32
CA PRO A 27 -4.09 8.84 15.62
C PRO A 27 -5.38 9.66 15.44
N LEU A 28 -5.96 9.58 14.25
CA LEU A 28 -7.20 10.25 13.91
C LEU A 28 -8.40 9.39 14.33
N GLN A 29 -9.45 10.07 14.80
CA GLN A 29 -10.75 9.46 15.08
C GLN A 29 -11.77 9.88 14.02
N PRO A 30 -12.68 8.98 13.62
CA PRO A 30 -13.80 9.34 12.75
C PRO A 30 -14.74 10.29 13.47
N SER A 31 -15.40 11.19 12.73
CA SER A 31 -16.45 12.05 13.26
C SER A 31 -17.81 11.35 13.34
N GLY A 32 -17.97 10.23 12.64
CA GLY A 32 -19.25 9.51 12.49
C GLY A 32 -20.02 9.95 11.24
N ALA A 33 -19.41 10.73 10.34
CA ALA A 33 -20.08 11.27 9.16
C ALA A 33 -20.54 10.15 8.19
N LEU A 34 -19.85 9.01 8.20
CA LEU A 34 -20.20 7.83 7.39
C LEU A 34 -21.26 6.92 8.03
N ASP A 35 -21.65 7.12 9.29
CA ASP A 35 -22.55 6.20 10.02
C ASP A 35 -23.94 6.11 9.41
N LYS A 36 -24.32 7.11 8.60
CA LYS A 36 -25.57 7.12 7.83
C LYS A 36 -25.60 6.09 6.68
N PHE A 37 -24.44 5.62 6.22
CA PHE A 37 -24.35 4.71 5.09
C PHE A 37 -24.29 3.26 5.54
N THR A 38 -25.08 2.42 4.88
CA THR A 38 -25.02 0.97 5.09
C THR A 38 -23.74 0.40 4.48
N PHE A 39 -23.07 -0.47 5.22
CA PHE A 39 -21.87 -1.19 4.76
C PHE A 39 -21.92 -2.67 5.15
N GLU A 40 -21.04 -3.44 4.52
CA GLU A 40 -20.74 -4.83 4.87
C GLU A 40 -19.25 -4.96 5.12
N GLU A 41 -18.86 -5.62 6.21
CA GLU A 41 -17.46 -6.02 6.40
C GLU A 41 -17.18 -7.25 5.55
N SER A 42 -16.35 -7.11 4.53
CA SER A 42 -16.06 -8.21 3.60
C SER A 42 -15.37 -9.38 4.31
N THR A 43 -14.54 -9.08 5.31
CA THR A 43 -13.97 -10.06 6.25
C THR A 43 -13.81 -9.44 7.65
N PRO A 44 -13.59 -10.23 8.71
CA PRO A 44 -13.41 -9.68 10.05
C PRO A 44 -12.24 -8.68 10.16
N VAL A 45 -11.12 -8.93 9.47
CA VAL A 45 -9.87 -8.19 9.70
C VAL A 45 -9.51 -7.18 8.61
N ILE A 46 -10.09 -7.28 7.41
CA ILE A 46 -9.79 -6.42 6.27
C ILE A 46 -10.98 -6.35 5.29
N GLY A 47 -11.18 -5.20 4.66
CA GLY A 47 -12.20 -5.01 3.64
C GLY A 47 -13.54 -4.56 4.21
N ARG A 48 -14.08 -3.50 3.62
CA ARG A 48 -15.45 -3.01 3.83
C ARG A 48 -16.07 -2.64 2.48
N GLU A 49 -17.30 -3.06 2.22
CA GLU A 49 -18.04 -2.67 1.02
C GLU A 49 -19.17 -1.70 1.37
N TYR A 50 -19.30 -0.63 0.58
CA TYR A 50 -20.41 0.31 0.59
C TYR A 50 -21.26 0.10 -0.68
N PRO A 51 -22.15 -0.91 -0.70
CA PRO A 51 -22.78 -1.38 -1.95
C PRO A 51 -23.76 -0.39 -2.56
N LYS A 52 -24.22 0.61 -1.79
CA LYS A 52 -25.26 1.57 -2.21
C LYS A 52 -24.76 3.02 -2.28
N VAL A 53 -23.50 3.28 -1.94
CA VAL A 53 -22.97 4.65 -1.92
C VAL A 53 -22.48 5.04 -3.30
N ASN A 54 -22.95 6.19 -3.80
CA ASN A 54 -22.39 6.86 -4.96
C ASN A 54 -21.36 7.91 -4.52
N LEU A 55 -20.10 7.75 -4.90
CA LEU A 55 -19.00 8.64 -4.50
C LEU A 55 -19.22 10.08 -4.94
N VAL A 56 -19.80 10.30 -6.13
CA VAL A 56 -20.01 11.66 -6.64
C VAL A 56 -21.12 12.35 -5.87
N ASP A 57 -22.28 11.70 -5.77
CA ASP A 57 -23.49 12.33 -5.25
C ASP A 57 -23.52 12.35 -3.71
N ASP A 58 -23.08 11.26 -3.08
CA ASP A 58 -23.21 11.08 -1.63
C ASP A 58 -21.99 11.58 -0.83
N ILE A 59 -20.82 11.67 -1.47
CA ILE A 59 -19.55 12.02 -0.82
C ILE A 59 -18.94 13.31 -1.38
N ILE A 60 -18.58 13.34 -2.66
CA ILE A 60 -17.81 14.45 -3.28
C ILE A 60 -18.64 15.74 -3.32
N ASN A 61 -19.90 15.65 -3.75
CA ASN A 61 -20.79 16.82 -3.90
C ASN A 61 -21.60 17.11 -2.63
N ALA A 62 -21.42 16.34 -1.56
CA ALA A 62 -22.15 16.56 -0.32
C ALA A 62 -21.74 17.87 0.36
N PRO A 63 -22.65 18.59 1.04
CA PRO A 63 -22.32 19.84 1.74
C PRO A 63 -21.22 19.69 2.80
N ASN A 64 -21.06 18.49 3.37
CA ASN A 64 -20.02 18.15 4.34
C ASN A 64 -18.97 17.17 3.76
N ALA A 65 -18.62 17.31 2.48
CA ALA A 65 -17.69 16.43 1.76
C ALA A 65 -16.36 16.20 2.51
N ASP A 66 -15.78 17.23 3.11
CA ASP A 66 -14.50 17.15 3.83
C ASP A 66 -14.57 16.17 5.01
N GLU A 67 -15.66 16.22 5.78
CA GLU A 67 -15.87 15.30 6.91
C GLU A 67 -16.05 13.86 6.40
N LEU A 68 -16.81 13.69 5.33
CA LEU A 68 -17.07 12.38 4.71
C LEU A 68 -15.80 11.75 4.12
N ILE A 69 -15.02 12.53 3.39
CA ILE A 69 -13.76 12.06 2.77
C ILE A 69 -12.73 11.77 3.86
N ARG A 70 -12.66 12.59 4.92
CA ARG A 70 -11.77 12.34 6.05
C ARG A 70 -12.13 11.04 6.77
N ASP A 71 -13.42 10.82 7.08
CA ASP A 71 -13.88 9.59 7.71
C ASP A 71 -13.70 8.38 6.79
N LEU A 72 -13.83 8.56 5.48
CA LEU A 72 -13.53 7.54 4.48
C LEU A 72 -12.05 7.17 4.50
N ALA A 73 -11.16 8.14 4.54
CA ALA A 73 -9.72 7.92 4.64
C ALA A 73 -9.35 7.15 5.92
N ILE A 74 -9.91 7.55 7.07
CA ILE A 74 -9.73 6.84 8.35
C ILE A 74 -10.27 5.41 8.27
N THR A 75 -11.45 5.23 7.66
CA THR A 75 -12.05 3.91 7.46
C THR A 75 -11.16 3.03 6.58
N ILE A 76 -10.62 3.57 5.48
CA ILE A 76 -9.69 2.85 4.60
C ILE A 76 -8.43 2.46 5.39
N SER A 77 -7.86 3.37 6.18
CA SER A 77 -6.69 3.06 7.00
C SER A 77 -6.98 2.00 8.08
N GLN A 78 -8.17 1.98 8.68
CA GLN A 78 -8.54 0.97 9.68
C GLN A 78 -8.87 -0.39 9.06
N ARG A 79 -9.52 -0.39 7.89
CA ARG A 79 -10.03 -1.59 7.21
C ARG A 79 -9.12 -2.10 6.11
N GLY A 80 -8.01 -1.44 5.83
CA GLY A 80 -7.04 -1.75 4.78
C GLY A 80 -7.53 -1.43 3.38
N VAL A 81 -8.77 -1.78 3.02
CA VAL A 81 -9.40 -1.52 1.73
C VAL A 81 -10.91 -1.32 1.87
N VAL A 82 -11.48 -0.46 1.05
CA VAL A 82 -12.93 -0.29 0.89
C VAL A 82 -13.37 -0.39 -0.56
N PHE A 83 -14.62 -0.77 -0.79
CA PHE A 83 -15.18 -1.04 -2.12
C PHE A 83 -16.49 -0.31 -2.38
N PHE A 84 -16.68 0.11 -3.62
CA PHE A 84 -17.92 0.70 -4.13
C PHE A 84 -18.28 0.06 -5.48
N ARG A 85 -19.58 0.05 -5.81
CA ARG A 85 -20.11 -0.61 -7.01
C ARG A 85 -20.59 0.39 -8.04
N ALA A 86 -20.39 0.11 -9.33
CA ALA A 86 -20.99 0.84 -10.46
C ALA A 86 -20.94 2.38 -10.31
N GLN A 87 -19.75 2.94 -10.16
CA GLN A 87 -19.53 4.39 -10.04
C GLN A 87 -19.52 5.08 -11.42
N ASP A 88 -20.64 4.98 -12.13
CA ASP A 88 -20.76 5.32 -13.55
C ASP A 88 -20.63 6.82 -13.87
N ASN A 89 -20.88 7.69 -12.88
CA ASN A 89 -20.75 9.14 -13.01
C ASN A 89 -19.44 9.71 -12.47
N LEU A 90 -18.54 8.87 -11.94
CA LEU A 90 -17.23 9.30 -11.46
C LEU A 90 -16.29 9.54 -12.64
N THR A 91 -15.77 10.75 -12.82
CA THR A 91 -14.75 11.02 -13.85
C THR A 91 -13.34 10.73 -13.33
N ASP A 92 -12.36 10.62 -14.23
CA ASP A 92 -10.94 10.48 -13.86
C ASP A 92 -10.44 11.67 -13.03
N GLU A 93 -10.92 12.88 -13.33
CA GLU A 93 -10.57 14.08 -12.55
C GLU A 93 -11.13 14.00 -11.12
N GLN A 94 -12.40 13.64 -10.97
CA GLN A 94 -13.01 13.45 -9.64
C GLN A 94 -12.35 12.28 -8.87
N HIS A 95 -12.00 11.21 -9.57
CA HIS A 95 -11.31 10.05 -9.03
C HIS A 95 -9.94 10.42 -8.47
N LYS A 96 -9.11 11.13 -9.25
CA LYS A 96 -7.80 11.64 -8.81
C LYS A 96 -7.91 12.62 -7.65
N GLN A 97 -8.84 13.59 -7.75
CA GLN A 97 -9.08 14.55 -6.68
C GLN A 97 -9.48 13.85 -5.38
N LEU A 98 -10.36 12.85 -5.44
CA LEU A 98 -10.75 12.08 -4.27
C LEU A 98 -9.53 11.39 -3.62
N VAL A 99 -8.68 10.71 -4.40
CA VAL A 99 -7.44 10.08 -3.88
C VAL A 99 -6.53 11.11 -3.24
N HIS A 100 -6.32 12.25 -3.91
CA HIS A 100 -5.48 13.32 -3.39
C HIS A 100 -6.01 13.84 -2.04
N ARG A 101 -7.32 14.08 -1.96
CA ARG A 101 -8.00 14.61 -0.77
C ARG A 101 -8.04 13.64 0.40
N LEU A 102 -8.10 12.31 0.18
CA LEU A 102 -7.97 11.31 1.25
C LEU A 102 -6.69 11.54 2.06
N GLY A 103 -5.58 11.80 1.35
CA GLY A 103 -4.29 12.10 1.95
C GLY A 103 -4.24 13.48 2.62
N GLU A 104 -4.74 14.54 1.94
CA GLU A 104 -4.75 15.91 2.49
C GLU A 104 -5.49 15.99 3.83
N LEU A 105 -6.68 15.38 3.88
CA LEU A 105 -7.56 15.38 5.05
C LEU A 105 -7.06 14.43 6.16
N THR A 106 -6.02 13.64 5.89
CA THR A 106 -5.35 12.78 6.88
C THR A 106 -3.90 13.19 7.17
N ASN A 107 -3.55 14.45 6.89
CA ASN A 107 -2.25 15.08 7.17
C ASN A 107 -1.06 14.47 6.40
N LYS A 108 -1.24 14.06 5.13
CA LYS A 108 -0.09 13.81 4.25
C LYS A 108 0.79 15.07 4.15
N PRO A 109 2.07 14.95 3.78
CA PRO A 109 2.94 16.11 3.55
C PRO A 109 2.38 17.06 2.49
N LYS A 110 2.50 18.38 2.71
CA LYS A 110 1.95 19.40 1.80
C LYS A 110 2.55 19.37 0.39
N ASP A 111 3.80 18.94 0.28
CA ASP A 111 4.51 18.84 -1.00
C ASP A 111 4.23 17.49 -1.71
N SER A 112 3.41 16.62 -1.13
CA SER A 112 3.01 15.34 -1.73
C SER A 112 1.71 15.45 -2.50
N THR A 113 1.74 15.09 -3.79
CA THR A 113 0.61 15.14 -4.71
C THR A 113 0.21 13.72 -5.17
N LEU A 114 -0.28 13.59 -6.41
CA LEU A 114 -0.52 12.29 -7.04
C LEU A 114 0.77 11.80 -7.70
N HIS A 115 0.97 10.50 -7.65
CA HIS A 115 2.15 9.84 -8.22
C HIS A 115 2.10 9.82 -9.75
N ILE A 116 3.27 10.02 -10.35
CA ILE A 116 3.51 9.79 -11.79
C ILE A 116 4.31 8.50 -11.95
N HIS A 117 3.84 7.54 -12.76
CA HIS A 117 4.50 6.24 -12.87
C HIS A 117 5.90 6.36 -13.48
N PRO A 118 6.92 5.65 -12.99
CA PRO A 118 8.27 5.76 -13.53
C PRO A 118 8.36 5.36 -15.01
N LEU A 119 7.50 4.47 -15.50
CA LEU A 119 7.53 3.98 -16.90
C LEU A 119 6.21 4.08 -17.69
N LEU A 120 5.07 4.18 -17.01
CA LEU A 120 3.75 3.88 -17.58
C LEU A 120 2.83 5.08 -17.40
N ASN A 121 3.21 6.17 -18.04
CA ASN A 121 2.41 7.38 -18.10
C ASN A 121 1.34 7.20 -19.17
N SER A 122 0.08 7.44 -18.81
CA SER A 122 -1.07 7.08 -19.64
C SER A 122 -1.87 8.31 -20.05
N THR A 123 -2.89 8.07 -20.88
CA THR A 123 -3.96 9.01 -21.16
C THR A 123 -5.14 8.76 -20.23
N ASN A 124 -5.94 9.80 -19.98
CA ASN A 124 -7.21 9.69 -19.25
C ASN A 124 -8.35 9.11 -20.13
N GLU A 125 -9.54 8.98 -19.55
CA GLU A 125 -10.75 8.47 -20.21
C GLU A 125 -11.18 9.23 -21.48
N PHE A 126 -10.68 10.44 -21.67
CA PHE A 126 -10.94 11.28 -22.87
C PHE A 126 -9.79 11.24 -23.89
N GLY A 127 -8.77 10.39 -23.67
CA GLY A 127 -7.62 10.26 -24.56
C GLY A 127 -6.62 11.41 -24.46
N VAL A 128 -6.65 12.19 -23.37
CA VAL A 128 -5.71 13.28 -23.10
C VAL A 128 -4.60 12.76 -22.20
N ASP A 129 -3.34 13.16 -22.45
CA ASP A 129 -2.20 12.79 -21.60
C ASP A 129 -2.46 13.18 -20.14
N ASP A 130 -2.38 12.20 -19.24
CA ASP A 130 -2.61 12.36 -17.81
C ASP A 130 -1.67 11.44 -17.04
N ASN A 131 -0.53 12.00 -16.63
CA ASN A 131 0.52 11.25 -15.96
C ASN A 131 0.13 10.76 -14.55
N GLU A 132 -0.97 11.27 -13.99
CA GLU A 132 -1.46 10.92 -12.65
C GLU A 132 -2.48 9.77 -12.67
N ILE A 133 -2.98 9.40 -13.86
CA ILE A 133 -3.74 8.17 -14.08
C ILE A 133 -2.83 7.12 -14.72
N SER A 134 -2.76 5.94 -14.10
CA SER A 134 -2.21 4.74 -14.74
C SER A 134 -3.35 3.90 -15.33
N VAL A 135 -3.31 3.65 -16.64
CA VAL A 135 -4.23 2.70 -17.28
C VAL A 135 -3.68 1.28 -17.10
N ILE A 136 -4.30 0.53 -16.20
CA ILE A 136 -3.97 -0.87 -15.93
C ILE A 136 -4.78 -1.74 -16.88
N SER A 137 -4.17 -2.16 -17.99
CA SER A 137 -4.83 -2.96 -19.02
C SER A 137 -4.06 -4.24 -19.34
N SER A 138 -4.81 -5.33 -19.54
CA SER A 138 -4.29 -6.59 -20.11
C SER A 138 -3.73 -6.44 -21.53
N ASN A 139 -4.06 -5.35 -22.21
CA ASN A 139 -3.61 -5.09 -23.59
C ASN A 139 -2.32 -4.26 -23.65
N VAL A 140 -1.85 -3.71 -22.53
CA VAL A 140 -0.61 -2.94 -22.50
C VAL A 140 0.58 -3.93 -22.50
N GLU A 141 1.50 -3.75 -23.45
CA GLU A 141 2.61 -4.69 -23.71
C GLU A 141 3.45 -4.98 -22.46
N PHE A 142 3.65 -4.00 -21.58
CA PHE A 142 4.35 -4.18 -20.30
C PHE A 142 3.76 -5.30 -19.43
N PHE A 143 2.43 -5.46 -19.46
CA PHE A 143 1.74 -6.51 -18.73
C PHE A 143 1.62 -7.81 -19.52
N GLN A 144 1.76 -7.78 -20.85
CA GLN A 144 1.77 -8.97 -21.72
C GLN A 144 3.11 -9.69 -21.70
N ASP A 145 4.24 -8.98 -21.58
CA ASP A 145 5.57 -9.59 -21.50
C ASP A 145 5.75 -10.44 -20.23
N ARG A 146 4.89 -10.25 -19.21
CA ARG A 146 4.81 -11.13 -18.03
C ARG A 146 4.14 -12.49 -18.30
N ILE A 147 3.42 -12.62 -19.42
CA ILE A 147 2.56 -13.78 -19.74
C ILE A 147 3.24 -14.74 -20.72
N LYS A 148 4.29 -14.30 -21.44
CA LYS A 148 4.97 -15.12 -22.44
C LYS A 148 6.18 -15.85 -21.85
N ASP A 149 5.91 -16.84 -21.01
CA ASP A 149 6.90 -17.90 -20.84
C ASP A 149 6.95 -18.75 -22.12
N ARG A 150 8.10 -19.34 -22.45
CA ARG A 150 8.23 -20.21 -23.66
C ARG A 150 7.42 -21.50 -23.55
N ASP A 151 6.93 -21.78 -22.36
CA ASP A 151 6.12 -22.92 -21.97
C ASP A 151 4.66 -22.47 -21.84
N ASP A 152 3.73 -23.17 -22.50
CA ASP A 152 2.29 -22.87 -22.44
C ASP A 152 1.68 -23.14 -21.04
N ARG A 153 2.47 -23.77 -20.15
CA ARG A 153 2.15 -23.99 -18.74
C ARG A 153 2.38 -22.71 -17.93
N LYS A 154 1.28 -22.05 -17.57
CA LYS A 154 1.28 -20.87 -16.70
C LYS A 154 1.67 -21.24 -15.27
N GLN A 155 2.93 -20.99 -14.89
CA GLN A 155 3.40 -21.07 -13.50
C GLN A 155 3.46 -19.69 -12.82
N GLY A 156 2.54 -18.79 -13.18
CA GLY A 156 2.49 -17.44 -12.60
C GLY A 156 2.18 -17.50 -11.10
N ALA A 157 3.15 -17.10 -10.27
CA ALA A 157 2.92 -16.91 -8.84
C ALA A 157 2.13 -15.62 -8.58
N ALA A 158 1.42 -15.56 -7.44
CA ALA A 158 0.87 -14.31 -6.94
C ALA A 158 1.99 -13.27 -6.82
N SER A 159 1.68 -12.00 -7.06
CA SER A 159 2.63 -10.90 -7.03
C SER A 159 2.20 -9.89 -5.98
N TRP A 160 2.37 -10.25 -4.71
CA TRP A 160 2.02 -9.40 -3.59
C TRP A 160 2.94 -8.19 -3.50
N HIS A 161 2.37 -7.01 -3.32
CA HIS A 161 3.11 -5.78 -3.12
C HIS A 161 2.25 -4.72 -2.46
N SER A 162 2.91 -3.74 -1.85
CA SER A 162 2.37 -2.41 -1.63
C SER A 162 2.95 -1.53 -2.76
N ASP A 163 2.15 -0.64 -3.33
CA ASP A 163 2.57 0.20 -4.45
C ASP A 163 3.78 1.08 -4.09
N ILE A 164 4.72 1.19 -5.03
CA ILE A 164 5.81 2.17 -5.04
C ILE A 164 6.66 2.28 -3.76
N GLN A 165 6.84 1.17 -3.02
CA GLN A 165 7.63 1.16 -1.78
C GLN A 165 9.11 1.55 -1.97
N PHE A 166 9.59 1.59 -3.22
CA PHE A 166 10.93 2.02 -3.58
C PHE A 166 11.10 3.54 -3.61
N GLU A 167 10.03 4.32 -3.54
CA GLU A 167 10.10 5.78 -3.44
C GLU A 167 10.48 6.22 -2.03
N GLN A 168 11.11 7.40 -1.91
CA GLN A 168 11.47 7.99 -0.62
C GLN A 168 10.22 8.37 0.20
N TYR A 169 9.20 8.86 -0.50
CA TYR A 169 7.85 9.09 -0.02
C TYR A 169 6.93 8.13 -0.80
N PRO A 170 6.64 6.94 -0.26
CA PRO A 170 5.81 5.95 -0.94
C PRO A 170 4.32 6.32 -0.89
N ALA A 171 3.50 5.50 -1.53
CA ALA A 171 2.07 5.78 -1.65
C ALA A 171 1.34 5.77 -0.29
N ASP A 172 0.39 6.70 -0.14
CA ASP A 172 -0.62 6.64 0.90
C ASP A 172 -1.85 5.83 0.45
N TYR A 173 -2.83 6.47 -0.17
CA TYR A 173 -4.03 5.81 -0.67
C TYR A 173 -3.88 5.55 -2.15
N THR A 174 -4.26 4.35 -2.55
CA THR A 174 -4.37 4.00 -3.97
C THR A 174 -5.78 3.54 -4.26
N SER A 175 -6.21 3.73 -5.50
CA SER A 175 -7.51 3.31 -5.95
C SER A 175 -7.46 2.73 -7.35
N LEU A 176 -8.34 1.77 -7.62
CA LEU A 176 -8.47 1.13 -8.93
C LEU A 176 -9.94 1.03 -9.30
N ARG A 177 -10.31 1.65 -10.43
CA ARG A 177 -11.63 1.59 -11.05
C ARG A 177 -11.56 0.75 -12.32
N LEU A 178 -12.25 -0.39 -12.38
CA LEU A 178 -12.26 -1.21 -13.60
C LEU A 178 -13.32 -0.73 -14.58
N THR A 179 -12.91 -0.36 -15.80
CA THR A 179 -13.81 0.09 -16.89
C THR A 179 -14.17 -1.04 -17.84
N LYS A 180 -13.32 -2.07 -17.95
CA LYS A 180 -13.59 -3.30 -18.70
C LYS A 180 -13.26 -4.52 -17.86
N LEU A 181 -14.15 -5.52 -17.92
CA LEU A 181 -14.04 -6.75 -17.17
C LEU A 181 -14.08 -7.97 -18.11
N PRO A 182 -13.28 -9.01 -17.82
CA PRO A 182 -13.45 -10.30 -18.49
C PRO A 182 -14.77 -10.97 -18.05
N ALA A 183 -15.24 -11.95 -18.82
CA ALA A 183 -16.44 -12.72 -18.49
C ALA A 183 -16.33 -13.50 -17.16
N GLY A 184 -15.11 -13.77 -16.70
CA GLY A 184 -14.79 -14.33 -15.40
C GLY A 184 -13.32 -14.11 -15.04
N GLY A 185 -12.99 -14.26 -13.75
CA GLY A 185 -11.64 -14.00 -13.24
C GLY A 185 -11.29 -12.51 -13.18
N GLY A 186 -10.01 -12.20 -13.00
CA GLY A 186 -9.48 -10.83 -12.95
C GLY A 186 -9.67 -10.13 -11.60
N ASP A 187 -10.01 -10.89 -10.57
CA ASP A 187 -10.21 -10.42 -9.20
C ASP A 187 -8.91 -9.85 -8.62
N THR A 188 -9.05 -9.01 -7.59
CA THR A 188 -7.91 -8.51 -6.84
C THR A 188 -8.00 -9.01 -5.40
N LEU A 189 -6.88 -9.40 -4.82
CA LEU A 189 -6.76 -9.75 -3.42
C LEU A 189 -6.00 -8.66 -2.66
N TRP A 190 -6.37 -8.44 -1.40
CA TRP A 190 -5.65 -7.61 -0.44
C TRP A 190 -5.32 -8.41 0.81
N ALA A 191 -4.25 -8.04 1.51
CA ALA A 191 -3.77 -8.65 2.74
C ALA A 191 -3.43 -7.57 3.77
N SER A 192 -3.76 -7.83 5.05
CA SER A 192 -3.53 -6.88 6.14
C SER A 192 -2.14 -7.02 6.75
N GLY A 193 -1.32 -5.98 6.65
CA GLY A 193 -0.03 -5.90 7.33
C GLY A 193 -0.14 -5.71 8.85
N TYR A 194 -1.27 -5.17 9.33
CA TYR A 194 -1.59 -5.11 10.76
C TYR A 194 -1.83 -6.50 11.33
N GLU A 195 -2.70 -7.28 10.70
CA GLU A 195 -3.01 -8.63 11.16
C GLU A 195 -1.77 -9.51 11.14
N LEU A 196 -0.91 -9.37 10.13
CA LEU A 196 0.34 -10.10 10.08
C LEU A 196 1.28 -9.72 11.24
N TYR A 197 1.40 -8.43 11.57
CA TYR A 197 2.19 -7.97 12.73
C TYR A 197 1.60 -8.52 14.04
N ASP A 198 0.28 -8.48 14.20
CA ASP A 198 -0.45 -8.96 15.37
C ASP A 198 -0.27 -10.48 15.60
N ARG A 199 0.04 -11.26 14.56
CA ARG A 199 0.30 -12.72 14.69
C ARG A 199 1.68 -13.08 15.22
N TYR A 200 2.65 -12.17 15.17
CA TYR A 200 3.96 -12.43 15.71
C TYR A 200 3.96 -12.34 17.23
N SER A 201 4.76 -13.18 17.89
CA SER A 201 5.02 -13.05 19.32
C SER A 201 5.86 -11.80 19.60
N ASP A 202 5.79 -11.30 20.83
CA ASP A 202 6.51 -10.08 21.22
C ASP A 202 8.02 -10.11 20.92
N PRO A 203 8.76 -11.24 21.08
CA PRO A 203 10.16 -11.30 20.67
C PRO A 203 10.37 -11.06 19.17
N TYR A 204 9.53 -11.63 18.31
CA TYR A 204 9.59 -11.40 16.87
C TYR A 204 9.23 -9.96 16.52
N ARG A 205 8.20 -9.40 17.15
CA ARG A 205 7.82 -8.00 16.95
C ARG A 205 8.98 -7.06 17.29
N LYS A 206 9.60 -7.22 18.47
CA LYS A 206 10.79 -6.44 18.88
C LYS A 206 11.96 -6.62 17.93
N PHE A 207 12.18 -7.84 17.45
CA PHE A 207 13.21 -8.11 16.45
C PHE A 207 12.95 -7.31 15.17
N PHE A 208 11.75 -7.35 14.60
CA PHE A 208 11.43 -6.63 13.36
C PHE A 208 11.38 -5.10 13.52
N GLU A 209 10.99 -4.60 14.69
CA GLU A 209 10.96 -3.16 14.97
C GLU A 209 12.33 -2.48 14.90
N GLY A 210 13.42 -3.24 15.11
CA GLY A 210 14.79 -2.73 15.00
C GLY A 210 15.39 -2.79 13.60
N LEU A 211 14.66 -3.29 12.58
CA LEU A 211 15.21 -3.57 11.26
C LEU A 211 14.79 -2.54 10.22
N THR A 212 15.67 -2.30 9.26
CA THR A 212 15.40 -1.54 8.04
C THR A 212 15.57 -2.44 6.82
N ALA A 213 14.83 -2.13 5.76
CA ALA A 213 14.99 -2.81 4.48
C ALA A 213 15.26 -1.81 3.36
N THR A 214 16.10 -2.22 2.42
CA THR A 214 16.28 -1.57 1.13
C THR A 214 15.18 -2.05 0.18
N PHE A 215 14.40 -1.11 -0.33
CA PHE A 215 13.34 -1.30 -1.31
C PHE A 215 13.83 -0.80 -2.65
N SER A 216 13.61 -1.56 -3.73
CA SER A 216 14.09 -1.20 -5.06
C SER A 216 13.09 -1.53 -6.16
N GLY A 217 12.87 -0.55 -7.03
CA GLY A 217 12.15 -0.63 -8.29
C GLY A 217 13.00 -1.20 -9.43
N GLU A 218 14.04 -1.97 -9.15
CA GLU A 218 14.98 -2.54 -10.13
C GLU A 218 14.27 -3.23 -11.32
N GLY A 219 13.10 -3.84 -11.11
CA GLY A 219 12.31 -4.43 -12.19
C GLY A 219 11.92 -3.44 -13.29
N PHE A 220 11.71 -2.17 -12.94
CA PHE A 220 11.47 -1.10 -13.91
C PHE A 220 12.75 -0.70 -14.65
N LEU A 221 13.88 -0.65 -13.95
CA LEU A 221 15.18 -0.38 -14.57
C LEU A 221 15.55 -1.48 -15.57
N ARG A 222 15.34 -2.75 -15.21
CA ARG A 222 15.53 -3.87 -16.13
C ARG A 222 14.59 -3.81 -17.33
N ALA A 223 13.34 -3.38 -17.15
CA ALA A 223 12.40 -3.21 -18.27
C ALA A 223 12.86 -2.10 -19.23
N ARG A 224 13.32 -0.95 -18.70
CA ARG A 224 13.99 0.10 -19.46
C ARG A 224 15.19 -0.45 -20.23
N ASP A 225 16.10 -1.14 -19.55
CA ASP A 225 17.34 -1.63 -20.15
C ASP A 225 17.08 -2.69 -21.23
N ALA A 226 16.04 -3.50 -21.07
CA ALA A 226 15.62 -4.49 -22.05
C ALA A 226 14.96 -3.88 -23.30
N ARG A 227 14.25 -2.75 -23.17
CA ARG A 227 13.61 -2.04 -24.28
C ARG A 227 13.73 -0.50 -24.15
N PRO A 228 14.93 0.06 -24.36
CA PRO A 228 15.18 1.49 -24.12
C PRO A 228 14.47 2.44 -25.08
N ASP A 229 14.09 1.96 -26.27
CA ASP A 229 13.29 2.73 -27.24
C ASP A 229 11.81 2.83 -26.84
N HIS A 230 11.34 1.93 -25.96
CA HIS A 230 9.93 1.84 -25.57
C HIS A 230 9.68 2.36 -24.16
N TYR A 231 10.65 2.18 -23.26
CA TYR A 231 10.54 2.58 -21.87
C TYR A 231 11.63 3.59 -21.52
N LYS A 232 11.20 4.75 -21.03
CA LYS A 232 12.07 5.76 -20.42
C LYS A 232 11.62 5.98 -18.98
N VAL A 233 12.59 6.09 -18.08
CA VAL A 233 12.28 6.41 -16.69
C VAL A 233 11.92 7.89 -16.62
N TYR A 234 10.80 8.20 -15.97
CA TYR A 234 10.41 9.55 -15.65
C TYR A 234 11.31 10.08 -14.52
N GLU A 235 12.25 10.96 -14.86
CA GLU A 235 13.29 11.45 -13.93
C GLU A 235 12.90 12.71 -13.15
N GLU A 236 11.80 13.37 -13.50
CA GLU A 236 11.25 14.53 -12.78
C GLU A 236 10.48 14.10 -11.51
N PRO A 237 10.09 15.02 -10.61
CA PRO A 237 9.35 14.68 -9.39
C PRO A 237 8.09 13.84 -9.66
N ARG A 238 8.04 12.64 -9.06
CA ARG A 238 6.91 11.68 -9.16
C ARG A 238 5.95 11.86 -7.99
N GLY A 239 5.38 13.05 -7.88
CA GLY A 239 4.40 13.41 -6.84
C GLY A 239 4.99 13.86 -5.50
N ASN A 240 6.31 13.90 -5.36
CA ASN A 240 7.00 14.59 -4.26
C ASN A 240 8.38 15.07 -4.74
N PRO A 241 8.88 16.25 -4.32
CA PRO A 241 10.19 16.76 -4.74
C PRO A 241 11.37 15.82 -4.44
N ALA A 242 11.23 14.93 -3.45
CA ALA A 242 12.26 13.94 -3.09
C ALA A 242 12.14 12.62 -3.87
N ASN A 243 11.05 12.39 -4.60
CA ASN A 243 10.85 11.21 -5.46
C ASN A 243 11.27 11.56 -6.89
N ILE A 244 12.56 11.73 -7.11
CA ILE A 244 13.15 12.23 -8.37
C ILE A 244 14.28 11.30 -8.84
N GLY A 245 14.63 11.35 -10.13
CA GLY A 245 15.72 10.58 -10.73
C GLY A 245 15.40 9.10 -10.97
N ASP A 246 16.39 8.33 -11.36
CA ASP A 246 16.24 6.96 -11.85
C ASP A 246 16.72 5.87 -10.88
N GLU A 247 17.18 6.22 -9.67
CA GLU A 247 17.67 5.21 -8.70
C GLU A 247 16.56 4.24 -8.27
N LEU A 248 15.32 4.75 -8.19
CA LEU A 248 14.11 4.02 -7.77
C LEU A 248 14.40 3.11 -6.58
N LYS A 249 14.95 3.69 -5.51
CA LYS A 249 15.42 2.97 -4.34
C LYS A 249 15.25 3.81 -3.08
N ALA A 250 14.85 3.15 -2.00
CA ALA A 250 14.70 3.77 -0.68
C ALA A 250 15.00 2.78 0.44
N ILE A 251 15.29 3.33 1.63
CA ILE A 251 15.45 2.55 2.85
C ILE A 251 14.32 2.93 3.80
N HIS A 252 13.53 1.95 4.20
CA HIS A 252 12.39 2.12 5.10
C HIS A 252 12.47 1.11 6.26
N PRO A 253 11.82 1.36 7.40
CA PRO A 253 11.76 0.39 8.48
C PRO A 253 10.93 -0.84 8.05
N VAL A 254 11.31 -2.02 8.56
CA VAL A 254 10.60 -3.29 8.31
C VAL A 254 9.21 -3.27 8.95
N VAL A 255 9.09 -2.66 10.13
CA VAL A 255 7.82 -2.34 10.78
C VAL A 255 7.64 -0.83 10.73
N ARG A 256 6.47 -0.37 10.30
CA ARG A 256 6.14 1.05 10.29
C ARG A 256 4.89 1.34 11.12
N THR A 257 4.77 2.58 11.56
CA THR A 257 3.54 3.14 12.11
C THR A 257 2.72 3.77 10.98
N ASN A 258 1.43 3.51 10.94
CA ASN A 258 0.50 4.24 10.09
C ASN A 258 0.11 5.55 10.80
N PRO A 259 0.31 6.74 10.18
CA PRO A 259 0.06 8.03 10.84
C PRO A 259 -1.42 8.31 11.12
N VAL A 260 -2.33 7.63 10.40
CA VAL A 260 -3.78 7.81 10.54
C VAL A 260 -4.30 7.01 11.72
N THR A 261 -3.91 5.74 11.83
CA THR A 261 -4.40 4.83 12.89
C THR A 261 -3.49 4.78 14.12
N GLY A 262 -2.21 5.15 13.97
CA GLY A 262 -1.18 4.89 14.97
C GLY A 262 -0.85 3.41 15.15
N TRP A 263 -1.24 2.54 14.22
CA TRP A 263 -1.01 1.11 14.32
C TRP A 263 0.28 0.67 13.64
N LYS A 264 0.94 -0.33 14.21
CA LYS A 264 2.13 -0.98 13.65
C LYS A 264 1.75 -2.00 12.58
N SER A 265 2.42 -1.92 11.42
CA SER A 265 2.30 -2.86 10.31
C SER A 265 3.68 -3.34 9.88
N ILE A 266 3.81 -4.62 9.52
CA ILE A 266 4.96 -5.05 8.72
C ILE A 266 4.85 -4.36 7.35
N PHE A 267 5.94 -3.78 6.87
CA PHE A 267 6.03 -3.06 5.59
C PHE A 267 6.91 -3.79 4.56
N ALA A 268 7.96 -4.47 5.00
CA ALA A 268 8.91 -5.14 4.11
C ALA A 268 8.36 -6.48 3.58
N ILE A 269 7.29 -6.42 2.78
CA ILE A 269 6.69 -7.59 2.12
C ILE A 269 6.46 -7.28 0.65
N GLY A 270 6.65 -8.29 -0.18
CA GLY A 270 6.35 -8.22 -1.59
C GLY A 270 7.60 -8.11 -2.45
N ASN A 271 7.41 -7.57 -3.66
CA ASN A 271 8.46 -7.58 -4.68
C ASN A 271 9.55 -6.52 -4.50
N PHE A 272 9.27 -5.43 -3.79
CA PHE A 272 10.19 -4.30 -3.67
C PHE A 272 11.27 -4.44 -2.60
N PRO A 273 11.01 -4.97 -1.38
CA PRO A 273 12.08 -5.23 -0.40
C PRO A 273 13.10 -6.22 -0.96
N LYS A 274 14.38 -5.85 -0.99
CA LYS A 274 15.48 -6.68 -1.52
C LYS A 274 16.47 -7.13 -0.47
N ARG A 275 16.65 -6.33 0.58
CA ARG A 275 17.65 -6.60 1.62
C ARG A 275 17.19 -6.00 2.94
N ILE A 276 17.20 -6.80 4.00
CA ILE A 276 17.17 -6.32 5.38
C ILE A 276 18.60 -5.96 5.77
N ASN A 277 18.82 -4.71 6.15
CA ASN A 277 20.15 -4.11 6.14
C ASN A 277 21.01 -4.57 7.32
N GLU A 278 20.39 -4.87 8.46
CA GLU A 278 21.08 -5.27 9.70
C GLU A 278 21.40 -6.77 9.74
N LEU A 279 20.95 -7.54 8.74
CA LEU A 279 21.10 -8.99 8.70
C LEU A 279 22.10 -9.43 7.63
N SER A 280 22.66 -10.62 7.80
CA SER A 280 23.39 -11.27 6.71
C SER A 280 22.49 -11.47 5.49
N GLU A 281 23.07 -11.63 4.31
CA GLU A 281 22.31 -11.85 3.08
C GLU A 281 21.41 -13.09 3.17
N ARG A 282 21.93 -14.17 3.80
CA ARG A 282 21.17 -15.40 4.00
C ARG A 282 19.95 -15.19 4.91
N GLU A 283 20.16 -14.57 6.08
CA GLU A 283 19.07 -14.27 7.03
C GLU A 283 18.04 -13.33 6.43
N SER A 284 18.50 -12.27 5.74
CA SER A 284 17.61 -11.34 5.03
C SER A 284 16.71 -12.08 4.06
N ARG A 285 17.28 -12.95 3.21
CA ARG A 285 16.52 -13.70 2.22
C ARG A 285 15.52 -14.64 2.88
N GLU A 286 15.94 -15.41 3.88
CA GLU A 286 15.06 -16.33 4.62
C GLU A 286 13.88 -15.60 5.29
N ILE A 287 14.11 -14.41 5.86
CA ILE A 287 13.07 -13.63 6.53
C ILE A 287 12.11 -13.00 5.52
N LEU A 288 12.60 -12.40 4.43
CA LEU A 288 11.74 -11.82 3.39
C LEU A 288 10.87 -12.90 2.73
N GLU A 289 11.46 -14.08 2.42
CA GLU A 289 10.71 -15.24 1.92
C GLU A 289 9.63 -15.70 2.92
N SER A 290 9.97 -15.77 4.22
CA SER A 290 9.04 -16.16 5.28
C SER A 290 7.87 -15.18 5.44
N LEU A 291 8.14 -13.86 5.38
CA LEU A 291 7.11 -12.83 5.44
C LEU A 291 6.16 -12.91 4.24
N TYR A 292 6.69 -13.10 3.04
CA TYR A 292 5.91 -13.27 1.82
C TYR A 292 5.00 -14.50 1.90
N LYS A 293 5.58 -15.65 2.28
CA LYS A 293 4.86 -16.92 2.41
C LYS A 293 3.76 -16.85 3.46
N ARG A 294 3.94 -16.07 4.53
CA ARG A 294 2.86 -15.86 5.51
C ARG A 294 1.66 -15.17 4.91
N ILE A 295 1.82 -14.19 4.00
CA ILE A 295 0.65 -13.65 3.30
C ILE A 295 -0.04 -14.78 2.54
N GLU A 296 0.68 -15.54 1.71
CA GLU A 296 0.09 -16.60 0.89
C GLU A 296 -0.64 -17.69 1.68
N GLN A 297 -0.11 -18.06 2.84
CA GLN A 297 -0.62 -19.17 3.65
C GLN A 297 -1.76 -18.79 4.60
N ASN A 298 -1.99 -17.49 4.84
CA ASN A 298 -3.00 -17.01 5.78
C ASN A 298 -4.14 -16.34 5.01
N HIS A 299 -5.12 -17.12 4.58
CA HIS A 299 -6.28 -16.58 3.83
C HIS A 299 -7.21 -15.74 4.70
N ASP A 300 -7.18 -15.91 6.02
CA ASP A 300 -7.98 -15.20 7.00
C ASP A 300 -7.50 -13.77 7.28
N LEU A 301 -6.29 -13.39 6.83
CA LEU A 301 -5.83 -12.00 6.80
C LEU A 301 -6.06 -11.29 5.46
N GLN A 302 -6.72 -11.98 4.52
CA GLN A 302 -6.93 -11.51 3.16
C GLN A 302 -8.41 -11.25 2.86
N VAL A 303 -8.65 -10.36 1.90
CA VAL A 303 -9.95 -10.20 1.23
C VAL A 303 -9.76 -10.31 -0.28
N ARG A 304 -10.65 -11.05 -0.94
CA ARG A 304 -10.73 -11.10 -2.40
C ARG A 304 -11.94 -10.30 -2.86
N PHE A 305 -11.71 -9.30 -3.70
CA PHE A 305 -12.80 -8.56 -4.35
C PHE A 305 -13.03 -9.09 -5.75
N ARG A 306 -14.24 -9.62 -5.95
CA ARG A 306 -14.73 -9.91 -7.30
C ARG A 306 -15.30 -8.65 -7.90
N TRP A 307 -14.70 -8.21 -9.00
CA TRP A 307 -15.24 -7.13 -9.82
C TRP A 307 -16.50 -7.64 -10.51
N ARG A 308 -17.62 -6.94 -10.33
CA ARG A 308 -18.94 -7.39 -10.80
C ARG A 308 -19.48 -6.54 -11.94
N SER A 309 -19.18 -5.25 -11.91
CA SER A 309 -19.69 -4.29 -12.88
C SER A 309 -18.58 -3.35 -13.37
N PRO A 310 -18.69 -2.80 -14.59
CA PRO A 310 -17.93 -1.63 -14.97
C PRO A 310 -18.08 -0.53 -13.90
N ASN A 311 -16.99 0.19 -13.67
CA ASN A 311 -16.86 1.25 -12.67
C ASN A 311 -17.03 0.80 -11.22
N ASP A 312 -16.96 -0.50 -10.93
CA ASP A 312 -16.58 -0.94 -9.59
C ASP A 312 -15.21 -0.35 -9.24
N ILE A 313 -15.05 0.13 -8.01
CA ILE A 313 -13.83 0.80 -7.56
C ILE A 313 -13.44 0.36 -6.14
N ALA A 314 -12.14 0.21 -5.93
CA ALA A 314 -11.55 -0.04 -4.62
C ALA A 314 -10.62 1.12 -4.23
N PHE A 315 -10.55 1.43 -2.92
CA PHE A 315 -9.55 2.33 -2.33
C PHE A 315 -8.86 1.60 -1.18
N TRP A 316 -7.53 1.60 -1.13
CA TRP A 316 -6.77 0.94 -0.06
C TRP A 316 -5.66 1.83 0.51
N ASP A 317 -5.30 1.58 1.77
CA ASP A 317 -4.19 2.23 2.45
C ASP A 317 -2.91 1.43 2.23
N ASN A 318 -2.08 1.93 1.32
CA ASN A 318 -0.87 1.30 0.86
C ASN A 318 0.26 1.32 1.92
N ARG A 319 0.08 2.07 3.02
CA ARG A 319 0.97 2.05 4.18
C ARG A 319 0.84 0.76 4.99
N SER A 320 -0.26 0.03 4.85
CA SER A 320 -0.54 -1.16 5.71
C SER A 320 -1.31 -2.28 5.03
N ALA A 321 -1.66 -2.13 3.75
CA ALA A 321 -2.24 -3.19 2.92
C ALA A 321 -1.30 -3.59 1.77
N PHE A 322 -1.31 -4.88 1.46
CA PHE A 322 -0.65 -5.45 0.28
C PHE A 322 -1.70 -6.00 -0.66
N HIS A 323 -1.43 -6.06 -1.96
CA HIS A 323 -2.40 -6.56 -2.93
C HIS A 323 -1.74 -7.37 -4.05
N SER A 324 -2.55 -8.20 -4.69
CA SER A 324 -2.18 -8.99 -5.88
C SER A 324 -3.36 -9.07 -6.83
N ALA A 325 -3.13 -8.81 -8.11
CA ALA A 325 -4.09 -9.13 -9.16
C ALA A 325 -4.12 -10.64 -9.41
N THR A 326 -5.30 -11.17 -9.75
CA THR A 326 -5.47 -12.57 -10.15
C THR A 326 -5.45 -12.66 -11.66
N ASN A 327 -4.46 -13.37 -12.21
CA ASN A 327 -4.31 -13.56 -13.65
C ASN A 327 -4.98 -14.87 -14.10
N ASP A 328 -6.30 -14.98 -13.87
CA ASP A 328 -7.12 -16.18 -14.13
C ASP A 328 -8.19 -15.96 -15.22
N TYR A 329 -7.95 -15.02 -16.14
CA TYR A 329 -8.93 -14.55 -17.13
C TYR A 329 -8.47 -14.63 -18.59
N ASP A 330 -7.46 -15.44 -18.88
CA ASP A 330 -6.94 -15.58 -20.25
C ASP A 330 -7.99 -16.18 -21.19
N GLY A 331 -8.19 -15.52 -22.33
CA GLY A 331 -9.24 -15.90 -23.30
C GLY A 331 -10.67 -15.54 -22.86
N LEU A 332 -10.84 -14.89 -21.70
CA LEU A 332 -12.16 -14.50 -21.17
C LEU A 332 -12.53 -13.03 -21.43
N GLY A 333 -11.66 -12.26 -22.09
CA GLY A 333 -11.89 -10.87 -22.45
C GLY A 333 -10.86 -9.92 -21.84
N GLU A 334 -11.10 -8.62 -22.03
CA GLU A 334 -10.18 -7.57 -21.57
C GLU A 334 -10.39 -7.25 -20.09
N ARG A 335 -9.29 -6.95 -19.39
CA ARG A 335 -9.32 -6.34 -18.06
C ARG A 335 -8.63 -4.99 -18.16
N THR A 336 -9.40 -3.90 -18.06
CA THR A 336 -8.87 -2.53 -18.11
C THR A 336 -9.45 -1.70 -16.98
N GLY A 337 -8.60 -0.90 -16.34
CA GLY A 337 -9.03 0.03 -15.30
C GLY A 337 -8.08 1.19 -15.10
N HIS A 338 -8.56 2.22 -14.44
CA HIS A 338 -7.82 3.45 -14.17
C HIS A 338 -7.40 3.45 -12.71
N ARG A 339 -6.12 3.74 -12.47
CA ARG A 339 -5.52 3.75 -11.13
C ARG A 339 -4.97 5.13 -10.83
N ALA A 340 -5.35 5.65 -9.65
CA ALA A 340 -4.77 6.85 -9.06
C ALA A 340 -4.09 6.50 -7.75
N VAL A 341 -2.90 7.06 -7.54
CA VAL A 341 -2.01 6.78 -6.39
C VAL A 341 -1.64 8.12 -5.76
N GLY A 342 -1.99 8.32 -4.50
CA GLY A 342 -1.50 9.46 -3.72
C GLY A 342 -0.10 9.19 -3.14
N ILE A 343 0.67 10.25 -2.92
CA ILE A 343 1.95 10.18 -2.22
C ILE A 343 1.77 10.54 -0.74
N GLY A 344 2.25 9.66 0.13
CA GLY A 344 2.18 9.84 1.57
C GLY A 344 3.43 10.49 2.16
N GLU A 345 3.63 10.18 3.44
CA GLU A 345 4.79 10.52 4.25
C GLU A 345 5.93 9.51 4.12
N LYS A 346 7.15 9.96 4.46
CA LYS A 346 8.28 9.05 4.63
C LYS A 346 7.98 8.06 5.76
N PRO A 347 8.08 6.74 5.53
CA PRO A 347 7.78 5.73 6.54
C PRO A 347 8.65 5.89 7.79
N TYR A 348 8.02 5.72 8.94
CA TYR A 348 8.67 5.79 10.24
C TYR A 348 8.08 4.73 11.19
N LEU A 349 8.81 4.44 12.26
CA LEU A 349 8.32 3.69 13.40
C LEU A 349 8.30 4.62 14.62
N ASP A 350 7.12 4.80 15.21
CA ASP A 350 6.99 5.34 16.56
C ASP A 350 7.13 4.17 17.54
N PRO A 351 8.17 4.13 18.39
CA PRO A 351 8.37 3.04 19.36
C PRO A 351 7.20 2.90 20.35
N ASN A 352 6.43 3.96 20.57
CA ASN A 352 5.27 3.97 21.47
C ASN A 352 3.94 3.65 20.79
N SER A 353 3.94 3.52 19.45
CA SER A 353 2.74 3.12 18.71
C SER A 353 2.31 1.71 19.06
N LEU A 354 1.02 1.42 18.88
CA LEU A 354 0.43 0.16 19.29
C LEU A 354 0.29 -0.79 18.10
N SER A 355 0.25 -2.08 18.39
CA SER A 355 -0.34 -3.04 17.46
C SER A 355 -1.84 -2.74 17.29
N ARG A 356 -2.45 -3.21 16.20
CA ARG A 356 -3.90 -2.99 16.00
C ARG A 356 -4.70 -3.65 17.12
N THR A 357 -4.38 -4.90 17.44
CA THR A 357 -5.05 -5.66 18.51
C THR A 357 -4.96 -4.94 19.87
N GLU A 358 -3.81 -4.35 20.21
CA GLU A 358 -3.67 -3.59 21.45
C GLU A 358 -4.49 -2.29 21.43
N ALA A 359 -4.52 -1.59 20.31
CA ALA A 359 -5.31 -0.36 20.17
C ALA A 359 -6.81 -0.63 20.29
N LEU A 360 -7.31 -1.66 19.61
CA LEU A 360 -8.73 -2.04 19.64
C LEU A 360 -9.18 -2.58 21.00
N LYS A 361 -8.28 -3.12 21.82
CA LYS A 361 -8.60 -3.52 23.21
C LYS A 361 -8.71 -2.33 24.17
N ARG A 362 -8.20 -1.17 23.79
CA ARG A 362 -8.20 0.06 24.61
C ARG A 362 -9.33 1.04 24.24
N ALA A 363 -9.87 0.90 23.04
CA ALA A 363 -11.05 1.63 22.56
C ALA A 363 -12.33 1.01 23.14
#